data_AF-A0A1N6DBP9-F1
#
_entry.id   AF-A0A1N6DBP9-F1
#
_cell.length_a   1.000
_cell.length_b   1.000
_cell.length_c   1.000
_cell.angle_alpha   90.00
_cell.angle_beta   90.00
_cell.angle_gamma   90.00
#
_symmetry.space_group_name_H-M   'P 1'
#
loop_
_entity.id
_entity.type
_entity.pdbx_description
1 polymer ?
#
loop_
_entity_poly.entity_id
_entity_poly.type
_entity_poly.pdbx_seq_one_letter_code
_entity_poly.pdbx_strand_id
1 'polypeptide(L)'
;MTSATALMAMTFALVAAAPAPGSADDAAGADGGSARNIVFLGEERPVFLRLRVMTGDRPFDAAWVESIRLIQACLDLDGDGKLTTKEADQDALAALVRLATGGATTLPRGELDVSPKDGVVSTDELAEALRPVLGPFRVQVGRLAINRTDALFDHLDRDKDGELTRSELTAIAGSLRRLDLDDNEMISATELEPFNSPTAMAVAGNAADRQARYTALPPVVELVAGESSLRLARLLLKKYDKGRGDVPGRPDSKLSPEEFAIDPDAFADADANHDETLTTEELRKFLAQAPVDLDLEMTLPSDDAGRATTRLRGDGVLPKGTEVRQLADGDVEIAVGRIRLDVHVDPGDTVAENVRRIYQRQFKAADANKDGYLEGKELPAENAQAQVQVQGQPVSPLAGLTKVIDRDGDGKLYEKELIDFADRQSEAAKGRLVFTASDQGRAIFGILDLDRDRRLSAREVMRTVDRITTWDGDGDGRVTADEIPYHFQVNITRGELTGLMTGAVVGAVVNNTGPGSMAVPTKPTAGPDWFRQMDRNHDGDVSHREFLGPRTQFDRLDRDKDGMIDAEEAGGGDAAGKAKTSAAVVGP
;
A
#
# COMPACT_ATOMS: atom_id res chain seq x y z
N MET A 1 -8.10 -16.05 80.81
CA MET A 1 -7.50 -14.80 81.29
C MET A 1 -6.13 -14.70 80.63
N THR A 2 -6.00 -13.94 79.54
CA THR A 2 -5.31 -12.61 79.50
C THR A 2 -3.84 -12.72 79.91
N SER A 3 -2.81 -12.23 79.22
CA SER A 3 -2.58 -11.41 78.02
C SER A 3 -1.05 -11.53 77.73
N ALA A 4 -0.60 -11.70 76.48
CA ALA A 4 0.03 -10.70 75.61
C ALA A 4 1.55 -10.45 75.74
N THR A 5 2.17 -10.29 74.55
CA THR A 5 3.52 -9.78 74.17
C THR A 5 4.76 -10.64 74.53
N ALA A 6 5.75 -10.92 73.67
CA ALA A 6 6.12 -10.38 72.36
C ALA A 6 7.06 -11.33 71.57
N LEU A 7 6.96 -11.25 70.23
CA LEU A 7 8.01 -11.34 69.20
C LEU A 7 9.11 -12.43 69.30
N MET A 8 9.05 -13.45 68.44
CA MET A 8 10.25 -14.14 67.95
C MET A 8 10.06 -14.56 66.48
N ALA A 9 10.80 -13.91 65.61
CA ALA A 9 10.87 -14.19 64.18
C ALA A 9 11.61 -15.52 63.96
N MET A 10 11.01 -16.43 63.19
CA MET A 10 11.64 -17.67 62.75
C MET A 10 11.80 -17.62 61.23
N THR A 11 13.01 -17.26 60.81
CA THR A 11 13.48 -17.24 59.41
C THR A 11 13.60 -18.66 58.87
N PHE A 12 12.82 -18.99 57.84
CA PHE A 12 13.12 -20.09 56.92
C PHE A 12 13.52 -19.49 55.57
N ALA A 13 14.78 -19.71 55.19
CA ALA A 13 15.32 -19.30 53.90
C ALA A 13 14.73 -20.19 52.79
N LEU A 14 13.97 -19.58 51.87
CA LEU A 14 13.57 -20.18 50.62
C LEU A 14 14.61 -19.76 49.56
N VAL A 15 15.38 -20.72 49.06
CA VAL A 15 16.35 -20.51 47.98
C VAL A 15 15.59 -20.16 46.70
N ALA A 16 15.79 -18.95 46.20
CA ALA A 16 15.33 -18.52 44.88
C ALA A 16 16.19 -19.21 43.80
N ALA A 17 15.57 -20.07 42.99
CA ALA A 17 16.16 -20.55 41.75
C ALA A 17 16.06 -19.45 40.69
N ALA A 18 17.19 -18.91 40.27
CA ALA A 18 17.27 -18.00 39.12
C ALA A 18 16.94 -18.77 37.83
N PRO A 19 16.18 -18.18 36.89
CA PRO A 19 15.99 -18.79 35.58
C PRO A 19 17.31 -18.78 34.80
N ALA A 20 17.63 -19.93 34.20
CA ALA A 20 18.80 -20.11 33.34
C ALA A 20 18.73 -19.16 32.13
N PRO A 21 19.88 -18.66 31.62
CA PRO A 21 19.90 -17.85 30.41
C PRO A 21 19.50 -18.73 29.23
N GLY A 22 18.32 -18.46 28.66
CA GLY A 22 17.88 -19.08 27.43
C GLY A 22 18.87 -18.80 26.31
N SER A 23 19.27 -19.86 25.60
CA SER A 23 20.08 -19.83 24.40
C SER A 23 19.46 -18.91 23.35
N ALA A 24 20.29 -18.05 22.75
CA ALA A 24 19.91 -17.12 21.68
C ALA A 24 19.34 -17.79 20.41
N ASP A 25 19.41 -19.13 20.32
CA ASP A 25 18.82 -19.91 19.22
C ASP A 25 17.30 -20.12 19.35
N ASP A 26 16.71 -19.99 20.54
CA ASP A 26 15.25 -20.15 20.71
C ASP A 26 14.44 -18.90 20.30
N ALA A 27 15.11 -17.76 20.07
CA ALA A 27 14.47 -16.53 19.58
C ALA A 27 14.29 -16.52 18.05
N ALA A 28 15.04 -17.33 17.30
CA ALA A 28 14.95 -17.38 15.84
C ALA A 28 13.73 -18.19 15.34
N GLY A 29 13.18 -19.10 16.16
CA GLY A 29 12.04 -19.95 15.80
C GLY A 29 10.66 -19.32 15.99
N ALA A 30 10.54 -18.29 16.83
CA ALA A 30 9.25 -17.61 17.10
C ALA A 30 8.94 -16.47 16.12
N ASP A 31 9.94 -16.02 15.35
CA ASP A 31 9.89 -14.83 14.51
C ASP A 31 9.44 -15.12 13.07
N GLY A 32 9.38 -16.40 12.68
CA GLY A 32 9.08 -16.85 11.31
C GLY A 32 7.60 -16.79 10.91
N GLY A 33 6.68 -16.63 11.87
CA GLY A 33 5.24 -16.60 11.60
C GLY A 33 4.70 -15.26 11.07
N SER A 34 5.44 -14.17 11.30
CA SER A 34 4.94 -12.79 11.10
C SER A 34 5.71 -11.96 10.08
N ALA A 35 6.76 -12.53 9.51
CA ALA A 35 7.46 -11.95 8.38
C ALA A 35 6.82 -12.43 7.06
N ARG A 36 6.59 -11.50 6.13
CA ARG A 36 6.10 -11.77 4.77
C ARG A 36 7.26 -11.59 3.81
N ASN A 37 7.59 -12.59 3.00
CA ASN A 37 8.63 -12.46 1.98
C ASN A 37 7.97 -12.09 0.66
N ILE A 38 8.40 -11.00 0.06
CA ILE A 38 7.84 -10.40 -1.15
C ILE A 38 8.98 -10.30 -2.15
N VAL A 39 8.72 -10.77 -3.37
CA VAL A 39 9.70 -10.78 -4.45
C VAL A 39 9.24 -9.82 -5.53
N PHE A 40 9.99 -8.74 -5.70
CA PHE A 40 9.84 -7.81 -6.82
C PHE A 40 10.65 -8.32 -8.00
N LEU A 41 10.06 -8.32 -9.18
CA LEU A 41 10.69 -8.78 -10.40
C LEU A 41 11.10 -7.59 -11.25
N GLY A 42 12.30 -7.05 -11.05
CA GLY A 42 12.89 -6.01 -11.91
C GLY A 42 13.34 -6.54 -13.27
N GLU A 43 13.88 -5.68 -14.14
CA GLU A 43 14.31 -6.08 -15.49
C GLU A 43 15.56 -6.97 -15.51
N GLU A 44 16.53 -6.67 -14.65
CA GLU A 44 17.85 -7.33 -14.62
C GLU A 44 17.99 -8.31 -13.44
N ARG A 45 17.27 -8.06 -12.34
CA ARG A 45 17.30 -8.91 -11.14
C ARG A 45 15.99 -8.87 -10.35
N PRO A 46 15.70 -9.90 -9.54
CA PRO A 46 14.71 -9.77 -8.49
C PRO A 46 15.25 -8.98 -7.28
N VAL A 47 14.33 -8.47 -6.47
CA VAL A 47 14.60 -7.93 -5.13
C VAL A 47 13.75 -8.69 -4.12
N PHE A 48 14.40 -9.25 -3.10
CA PHE A 48 13.76 -10.02 -2.03
C PHE A 48 13.56 -9.14 -0.79
N LEU A 49 12.31 -8.71 -0.57
CA LEU A 49 11.91 -7.93 0.59
C LEU A 49 11.29 -8.85 1.65
N ARG A 50 11.84 -8.85 2.86
CA ARG A 50 11.18 -9.36 4.05
C ARG A 50 10.47 -8.20 4.74
N LEU A 51 9.14 -8.28 4.81
CA LEU A 51 8.28 -7.30 5.47
C LEU A 51 7.83 -7.86 6.83
N ARG A 52 8.12 -7.13 7.91
CA ARG A 52 7.62 -7.43 9.26
C ARG A 52 6.61 -6.38 9.66
N VAL A 53 5.43 -6.82 10.08
CA VAL A 53 4.37 -5.88 10.45
C VAL A 53 4.02 -6.02 11.92
N MET A 54 4.13 -4.89 12.62
CA MET A 54 3.84 -4.74 14.03
C MET A 54 2.63 -3.82 14.22
N THR A 55 1.79 -4.13 15.18
CA THR A 55 0.75 -3.22 15.71
C THR A 55 1.12 -2.92 17.16
N GLY A 56 1.68 -1.74 17.41
CA GLY A 56 2.40 -1.47 18.66
C GLY A 56 3.53 -2.50 18.85
N ASP A 57 3.53 -3.20 19.98
CA ASP A 57 4.56 -4.20 20.32
C ASP A 57 4.20 -5.64 19.90
N ARG A 58 3.09 -5.85 19.18
CA ARG A 58 2.62 -7.20 18.81
C ARG A 58 2.68 -7.44 17.30
N PRO A 59 2.97 -8.67 16.84
CA PRO A 59 2.89 -9.01 15.42
C PRO A 59 1.46 -8.87 14.88
N PHE A 60 1.34 -8.42 13.63
CA PHE A 60 0.06 -8.11 13.00
C PHE A 60 -0.88 -9.32 12.87
N ASP A 61 -0.38 -10.55 12.70
CA ASP A 61 -1.24 -11.73 12.50
C ASP A 61 -2.19 -11.99 13.68
N ALA A 62 -1.80 -11.57 14.89
CA ALA A 62 -2.67 -11.63 16.05
C ALA A 62 -3.92 -10.74 15.89
N ALA A 63 -3.78 -9.57 15.26
CA ALA A 63 -4.89 -8.66 15.00
C ALA A 63 -5.91 -9.26 14.02
N TRP A 64 -5.46 -10.09 13.08
CA TRP A 64 -6.36 -10.78 12.16
C TRP A 64 -7.25 -11.81 12.87
N VAL A 65 -6.71 -12.60 13.79
CA VAL A 65 -7.54 -13.55 14.57
C VAL A 65 -8.61 -12.81 15.38
N GLU A 66 -8.28 -11.66 15.96
CA GLU A 66 -9.28 -10.81 16.63
C GLU A 66 -10.36 -10.30 15.64
N SER A 67 -9.98 -9.97 14.40
CA SER A 67 -10.95 -9.60 13.36
C SER A 67 -11.93 -10.73 13.02
N ILE A 68 -11.47 -11.98 13.02
CA ILE A 68 -12.35 -13.14 12.81
C ILE A 68 -13.35 -13.28 13.96
N ARG A 69 -12.94 -13.01 15.21
CA ARG A 69 -13.86 -12.98 16.35
C ARG A 69 -14.92 -11.89 16.24
N LEU A 70 -14.57 -10.72 15.68
CA LEU A 70 -15.56 -9.66 15.41
C LEU A 70 -16.58 -10.08 14.33
N ILE A 71 -16.14 -10.79 13.29
CA ILE A 71 -17.03 -11.37 12.28
C ILE A 71 -17.94 -12.43 12.91
N GLN A 72 -17.37 -13.33 13.72
CA GLN A 72 -18.11 -14.35 14.46
C GLN A 72 -19.18 -13.71 15.35
N ALA A 73 -18.80 -12.69 16.13
CA ALA A 73 -19.71 -11.93 16.97
C ALA A 73 -20.73 -11.10 16.17
N CYS A 74 -20.56 -10.88 14.86
CA CYS A 74 -21.63 -10.30 14.03
C CYS A 74 -22.63 -11.36 13.56
N LEU A 75 -22.16 -12.60 13.36
CA LEU A 75 -23.01 -13.71 12.91
C LEU A 75 -23.74 -14.42 14.06
N ASP A 76 -23.23 -14.30 15.28
CA ASP A 76 -23.92 -14.73 16.52
C ASP A 76 -25.16 -13.84 16.76
N LEU A 77 -26.32 -14.35 16.34
CA LEU A 77 -27.58 -13.60 16.35
C LEU A 77 -28.26 -13.65 17.72
N ASP A 78 -28.08 -14.73 18.48
CA ASP A 78 -28.69 -14.87 19.80
C ASP A 78 -27.81 -14.38 20.96
N GLY A 79 -26.54 -14.08 20.68
CA GLY A 79 -25.59 -13.48 21.60
C GLY A 79 -25.07 -14.44 22.66
N ASP A 80 -25.17 -15.76 22.44
CA ASP A 80 -24.69 -16.78 23.37
C ASP A 80 -23.17 -16.99 23.34
N GLY A 81 -22.48 -16.31 22.40
CA GLY A 81 -21.03 -16.36 22.22
C GLY A 81 -20.56 -17.54 21.37
N LYS A 82 -21.46 -18.34 20.80
CA LYS A 82 -21.16 -19.45 19.90
C LYS A 82 -21.71 -19.14 18.53
N LEU A 83 -21.03 -19.66 17.51
CA LEU A 83 -21.51 -19.57 16.14
C LEU A 83 -22.00 -20.94 15.71
N THR A 84 -23.31 -21.16 15.70
CA THR A 84 -23.85 -22.42 15.19
C THR A 84 -23.79 -22.47 13.66
N THR A 85 -23.83 -23.66 13.08
CA THR A 85 -23.95 -23.83 11.62
C THR A 85 -25.20 -23.16 11.01
N LYS A 86 -26.23 -22.85 11.81
CA LYS A 86 -27.41 -22.11 11.36
C LYS A 86 -27.18 -20.60 11.32
N GLU A 87 -26.43 -20.08 12.27
CA GLU A 87 -26.06 -18.67 12.39
C GLU A 87 -24.92 -18.30 11.44
N ALA A 88 -24.03 -19.26 11.15
CA ALA A 88 -23.08 -19.21 10.05
C ALA A 88 -23.77 -19.31 8.67
N ASP A 89 -24.89 -18.60 8.51
CA ASP A 89 -25.64 -18.51 7.28
C ASP A 89 -24.70 -18.10 6.13
N GLN A 90 -24.59 -18.98 5.13
CA GLN A 90 -23.71 -18.76 3.99
C GLN A 90 -24.08 -17.50 3.22
N ASP A 91 -25.35 -17.09 3.23
CA ASP A 91 -25.79 -15.87 2.53
C ASP A 91 -25.33 -14.61 3.28
N ALA A 92 -25.48 -14.57 4.61
CA ALA A 92 -24.98 -13.49 5.46
C ALA A 92 -23.45 -13.38 5.41
N LEU A 93 -22.75 -14.53 5.52
CA LEU A 93 -21.30 -14.59 5.42
C LEU A 93 -20.82 -14.15 4.02
N ALA A 94 -21.49 -14.56 2.95
CA ALA A 94 -21.18 -14.11 1.59
C ALA A 94 -21.46 -12.60 1.41
N ALA A 95 -22.48 -12.06 2.08
CA ALA A 95 -22.77 -10.63 2.08
C ALA A 95 -21.69 -9.82 2.82
N LEU A 96 -21.19 -10.31 3.96
CA LEU A 96 -20.05 -9.71 4.67
C LEU A 96 -18.78 -9.73 3.81
N VAL A 97 -18.49 -10.86 3.16
CA VAL A 97 -17.38 -10.96 2.21
C VAL A 97 -17.52 -9.96 1.07
N ARG A 98 -18.73 -9.83 0.50
CA ARG A 98 -18.98 -8.85 -0.59
C ARG A 98 -18.79 -7.42 -0.11
N LEU A 99 -19.26 -7.09 1.09
CA LEU A 99 -19.06 -5.78 1.71
C LEU A 99 -17.55 -5.49 1.88
N ALA A 100 -16.80 -6.45 2.42
CA ALA A 100 -15.37 -6.31 2.71
C ALA A 100 -14.47 -6.29 1.46
N THR A 101 -14.93 -6.84 0.32
CA THR A 101 -14.11 -7.02 -0.90
C THR A 101 -14.65 -6.26 -2.11
N GLY A 102 -15.81 -5.63 -1.99
CA GLY A 102 -16.53 -5.04 -3.12
C GLY A 102 -16.98 -6.05 -4.18
N GLY A 103 -17.08 -7.33 -3.83
CA GLY A 103 -17.48 -8.40 -4.74
C GLY A 103 -16.37 -8.86 -5.70
N ALA A 104 -15.12 -8.45 -5.49
CA ALA A 104 -13.97 -8.90 -6.28
C ALA A 104 -13.69 -10.40 -6.13
N THR A 105 -14.20 -11.00 -5.06
CA THR A 105 -14.04 -12.41 -4.74
C THR A 105 -15.29 -12.94 -4.03
N THR A 106 -15.49 -14.25 -4.11
CA THR A 106 -16.64 -14.94 -3.54
C THR A 106 -16.15 -15.92 -2.50
N LEU A 107 -16.94 -16.12 -1.43
CA LEU A 107 -16.68 -17.18 -0.46
C LEU A 107 -16.58 -18.55 -1.19
N PRO A 108 -15.53 -19.35 -0.93
CA PRO A 108 -15.43 -20.70 -1.46
C PRO A 108 -16.61 -21.54 -0.98
N ARG A 109 -17.15 -22.40 -1.84
CA ARG A 109 -18.15 -23.38 -1.42
C ARG A 109 -17.45 -24.46 -0.59
N GLY A 110 -17.78 -24.52 0.70
CA GLY A 110 -17.27 -25.51 1.63
C GLY A 110 -18.16 -25.64 2.86
N GLU A 111 -18.07 -26.78 3.55
CA GLU A 111 -18.60 -26.92 4.90
C GLU A 111 -17.73 -26.08 5.85
N LEU A 112 -18.34 -25.31 6.75
CA LEU A 112 -17.63 -24.49 7.72
C LEU A 112 -17.24 -25.30 8.96
N ASP A 113 -18.12 -26.18 9.42
CA ASP A 113 -17.89 -27.10 10.54
C ASP A 113 -17.22 -28.38 10.02
N VAL A 114 -15.90 -28.50 10.22
CA VAL A 114 -15.04 -29.52 9.60
C VAL A 114 -14.38 -30.40 10.64
N SER A 115 -13.82 -29.82 11.71
CA SER A 115 -13.08 -30.59 12.72
C SER A 115 -12.92 -29.82 14.05
N PRO A 116 -13.59 -30.26 15.14
CA PRO A 116 -14.54 -31.37 15.22
C PRO A 116 -15.90 -31.01 14.62
N LYS A 117 -16.56 -31.96 13.93
CA LYS A 117 -17.94 -31.81 13.46
C LYS A 117 -18.96 -31.84 14.60
N ASP A 118 -19.07 -30.75 15.34
CA ASP A 118 -19.88 -30.67 16.57
C ASP A 118 -21.11 -29.74 16.46
N GLY A 119 -21.33 -29.14 15.27
CA GLY A 119 -22.42 -28.23 14.99
C GLY A 119 -22.13 -26.76 15.35
N VAL A 120 -20.95 -26.47 15.90
CA VAL A 120 -20.45 -25.13 16.22
C VAL A 120 -19.26 -24.83 15.30
N VAL A 121 -19.33 -23.69 14.62
CA VAL A 121 -18.21 -23.17 13.83
C VAL A 121 -17.26 -22.44 14.78
N SER A 122 -16.10 -23.04 15.03
CA SER A 122 -15.05 -22.44 15.83
C SER A 122 -14.39 -21.24 15.14
N THR A 123 -13.69 -20.39 15.90
CA THR A 123 -12.92 -19.27 15.33
C THR A 123 -11.86 -19.77 14.35
N ASP A 124 -11.24 -20.92 14.61
CA ASP A 124 -10.20 -21.48 13.74
C ASP A 124 -10.79 -21.99 12.42
N GLU A 125 -11.94 -22.65 12.46
CA GLU A 125 -12.64 -23.10 11.25
C GLU A 125 -13.11 -21.92 10.39
N LEU A 126 -13.69 -20.90 11.02
CA LEU A 126 -14.07 -19.68 10.31
C LEU A 126 -12.85 -18.96 9.73
N ALA A 127 -11.74 -18.91 10.47
CA ALA A 127 -10.48 -18.34 10.02
C ALA A 127 -9.93 -19.10 8.80
N GLU A 128 -9.92 -20.43 8.81
CA GLU A 128 -9.48 -21.23 7.66
C GLU A 128 -10.37 -21.02 6.43
N ALA A 129 -11.70 -20.99 6.62
CA ALA A 129 -12.65 -20.76 5.54
C ALA A 129 -12.50 -19.35 4.92
N LEU A 130 -12.22 -18.34 5.76
CA LEU A 130 -12.07 -16.96 5.32
C LEU A 130 -10.66 -16.61 4.86
N ARG A 131 -9.61 -17.34 5.25
CA ARG A 131 -8.21 -17.02 4.90
C ARG A 131 -7.98 -16.80 3.40
N PRO A 132 -8.53 -17.60 2.45
CA PRO A 132 -8.35 -17.35 1.02
C PRO A 132 -8.94 -16.02 0.53
N VAL A 133 -9.93 -15.48 1.25
CA VAL A 133 -10.75 -14.33 0.81
C VAL A 133 -10.53 -13.07 1.65
N LEU A 134 -10.32 -13.21 2.95
CA LEU A 134 -10.12 -12.16 3.95
C LEU A 134 -8.88 -12.43 4.82
N GLY A 135 -7.88 -13.15 4.31
CA GLY A 135 -6.63 -13.41 5.03
C GLY A 135 -5.91 -12.15 5.51
N PRO A 136 -4.97 -12.31 6.47
CA PRO A 136 -4.31 -11.19 7.16
C PRO A 136 -3.50 -10.31 6.22
N PHE A 137 -2.98 -10.88 5.15
CA PHE A 137 -2.11 -10.20 4.20
C PHE A 137 -2.50 -10.59 2.78
N ARG A 138 -2.58 -9.60 1.88
CA ARG A 138 -2.90 -9.81 0.47
C ARG A 138 -1.99 -8.97 -0.41
N VAL A 139 -1.26 -9.64 -1.30
CA VAL A 139 -0.54 -8.97 -2.38
C VAL A 139 -1.49 -8.73 -3.55
N GLN A 140 -1.56 -7.48 -3.99
CA GLN A 140 -2.26 -7.05 -5.19
C GLN A 140 -1.28 -6.40 -6.16
N VAL A 141 -1.47 -6.67 -7.45
CA VAL A 141 -0.75 -5.96 -8.51
C VAL A 141 -1.61 -4.76 -8.89
N GLY A 142 -1.09 -3.57 -8.65
CA GLY A 142 -1.71 -2.33 -9.10
C GLY A 142 -1.58 -2.14 -10.61
N ARG A 143 -2.10 -1.02 -11.11
CA ARG A 143 -2.09 -0.75 -12.55
C ARG A 143 -0.65 -0.64 -13.04
N LEU A 144 -0.28 -1.50 -14.00
CA LEU A 144 1.03 -1.45 -14.65
C LEU A 144 1.13 -0.16 -15.47
N ALA A 145 2.24 0.57 -15.35
CA ALA A 145 2.58 1.58 -16.35
C ALA A 145 2.87 0.85 -17.65
N ILE A 146 1.90 0.89 -18.57
CA ILE A 146 2.09 0.42 -19.93
C ILE A 146 2.76 1.57 -20.66
N ASN A 147 4.10 1.60 -20.64
CA ASN A 147 5.03 2.16 -21.64
C ASN A 147 6.43 2.27 -21.01
N ARG A 148 7.47 1.86 -21.76
CA ARG A 148 8.86 1.76 -21.26
C ARG A 148 9.58 3.11 -21.10
N THR A 149 8.98 4.18 -21.61
CA THR A 149 9.33 5.58 -21.36
C THR A 149 8.01 6.34 -21.41
N ASP A 150 7.75 7.17 -20.41
CA ASP A 150 6.47 7.87 -20.26
C ASP A 150 6.42 9.10 -21.19
N ALA A 151 5.21 9.59 -21.50
CA ALA A 151 4.97 10.76 -22.35
C ALA A 151 5.76 11.98 -21.87
N LEU A 152 6.06 12.05 -20.56
CA LEU A 152 6.92 13.07 -19.99
C LEU A 152 8.33 13.06 -20.62
N PHE A 153 8.98 11.90 -20.78
CA PHE A 153 10.31 11.82 -21.40
C PHE A 153 10.31 12.46 -22.79
N ASP A 154 9.33 12.13 -23.63
CA ASP A 154 9.16 12.68 -24.97
C ASP A 154 8.89 14.20 -24.99
N HIS A 155 8.35 14.76 -23.90
CA HIS A 155 8.16 16.20 -23.73
C HIS A 155 9.43 16.91 -23.23
N LEU A 156 10.28 16.21 -22.48
CA LEU A 156 11.57 16.75 -22.01
C LEU A 156 12.65 16.67 -23.09
N ASP A 157 12.71 15.55 -23.83
CA ASP A 157 13.57 15.33 -25.00
C ASP A 157 13.05 16.16 -26.18
N ARG A 158 13.58 17.38 -26.29
CA ARG A 158 13.02 18.40 -27.17
C ARG A 158 13.49 18.22 -28.59
N ASP A 159 14.74 17.79 -28.77
CA ASP A 159 15.32 17.55 -30.09
C ASP A 159 15.09 16.12 -30.59
N LYS A 160 14.55 15.23 -29.73
CA LYS A 160 14.14 13.86 -30.02
C LYS A 160 15.32 12.96 -30.36
N ASP A 161 16.46 13.22 -29.72
CA ASP A 161 17.66 12.40 -29.87
C ASP A 161 17.66 11.16 -28.97
N GLY A 162 16.69 11.05 -28.05
CA GLY A 162 16.54 9.92 -27.13
C GLY A 162 17.34 10.09 -25.83
N GLU A 163 17.91 11.26 -25.58
CA GLU A 163 18.77 11.58 -24.44
C GLU A 163 18.26 12.85 -23.75
N LEU A 164 18.41 12.94 -22.42
CA LEU A 164 18.08 14.15 -21.68
C LEU A 164 19.35 14.91 -21.32
N THR A 165 19.48 16.12 -21.86
CA THR A 165 20.60 17.01 -21.55
C THR A 165 20.24 18.04 -20.48
N ARG A 166 21.24 18.54 -19.74
CA ARG A 166 21.01 19.63 -18.75
C ARG A 166 20.35 20.87 -19.37
N SER A 167 20.64 21.17 -20.63
CA SER A 167 20.01 22.28 -21.37
C SER A 167 18.51 22.07 -21.58
N GLU A 168 18.10 20.86 -21.92
CA GLU A 168 16.69 20.50 -22.09
C GLU A 168 15.99 20.48 -20.73
N LEU A 169 16.64 19.90 -19.72
CA LEU A 169 16.13 19.86 -18.37
C LEU A 169 15.91 21.26 -17.77
N THR A 170 16.78 22.22 -18.09
CA THR A 170 16.62 23.62 -17.62
C THR A 170 15.48 24.34 -18.36
N ALA A 171 15.14 23.91 -19.57
CA ALA A 171 14.03 24.48 -20.34
C ALA A 171 12.65 23.94 -19.91
N ILE A 172 12.61 22.93 -19.02
CA ILE A 172 11.39 22.20 -18.62
C ILE A 172 10.31 23.13 -18.07
N ALA A 173 10.63 24.02 -17.13
CA ALA A 173 9.63 24.85 -16.46
C ALA A 173 8.81 25.70 -17.46
N GLY A 174 9.44 26.14 -18.56
CA GLY A 174 8.74 26.85 -19.64
C GLY A 174 7.95 25.94 -20.60
N SER A 175 8.39 24.70 -20.78
CA SER A 175 7.76 23.72 -21.68
C SER A 175 6.54 23.06 -21.03
N LEU A 176 6.67 22.59 -19.78
CA LEU A 176 5.59 21.91 -19.06
C LEU A 176 4.40 22.83 -18.78
N ARG A 177 4.63 24.13 -18.60
CA ARG A 177 3.53 25.12 -18.48
C ARG A 177 2.56 25.10 -19.67
N ARG A 178 2.96 24.63 -20.86
CA ARG A 178 2.05 24.51 -22.01
C ARG A 178 1.13 23.29 -21.92
N LEU A 179 1.48 22.33 -21.05
CA LEU A 179 0.71 21.12 -20.78
C LEU A 179 -0.29 21.35 -19.66
N ASP A 180 -0.10 22.35 -18.79
CA ASP A 180 -1.12 22.83 -17.85
C ASP A 180 -2.32 23.39 -18.63
N LEU A 181 -3.35 22.57 -18.83
CA LEU A 181 -4.49 22.91 -19.68
C LEU A 181 -5.62 23.55 -18.88
N ASP A 182 -5.71 23.26 -17.59
CA ASP A 182 -6.71 23.84 -16.69
C ASP A 182 -6.20 25.08 -15.93
N ASP A 183 -4.96 25.51 -16.21
CA ASP A 183 -4.27 26.70 -15.68
C ASP A 183 -4.13 26.66 -14.15
N ASN A 184 -4.01 25.45 -13.57
CA ASN A 184 -3.92 25.23 -12.13
C ASN A 184 -2.47 25.23 -11.57
N GLU A 185 -1.48 25.52 -12.41
CA GLU A 185 -0.03 25.50 -12.09
C GLU A 185 0.55 24.11 -11.77
N MET A 186 -0.21 23.04 -11.99
CA MET A 186 0.18 21.64 -11.81
C MET A 186 0.06 20.87 -13.12
N ILE A 187 0.87 19.83 -13.29
CA ILE A 187 0.81 18.97 -14.49
C ILE A 187 0.34 17.57 -14.11
N SER A 188 -0.87 17.20 -14.54
CA SER A 188 -1.39 15.84 -14.35
C SER A 188 -0.95 14.89 -15.47
N ALA A 189 -0.98 13.58 -15.19
CA ALA A 189 -0.74 12.57 -16.22
C ALA A 189 -1.72 12.66 -17.41
N THR A 190 -2.94 13.16 -17.21
CA THR A 190 -3.93 13.33 -18.30
C THR A 190 -3.57 14.50 -19.21
N GLU A 191 -2.93 15.53 -18.66
CA GLU A 191 -2.49 16.71 -19.38
C GLU A 191 -1.23 16.48 -20.22
N LEU A 192 -0.41 15.51 -19.84
CA LEU A 192 0.70 15.05 -20.67
C LEU A 192 0.23 14.38 -21.97
N GLU A 193 -0.98 13.80 -21.96
CA GLU A 193 -1.59 13.11 -23.11
C GLU A 193 -3.02 13.60 -23.42
N PRO A 194 -3.20 14.86 -23.84
CA PRO A 194 -4.51 15.51 -23.89
C PRO A 194 -5.47 14.94 -24.96
N PHE A 195 -4.96 14.15 -25.90
CA PHE A 195 -5.75 13.50 -26.96
C PHE A 195 -6.18 12.08 -26.61
N ASN A 196 -5.75 11.54 -25.45
CA ASN A 196 -6.28 10.29 -24.93
C ASN A 196 -7.60 10.56 -24.20
N SER A 197 -8.72 10.26 -24.88
CA SER A 197 -10.06 10.43 -24.28
C SER A 197 -10.16 9.67 -22.95
N PRO A 198 -10.65 10.27 -21.84
CA PRO A 198 -10.84 9.60 -20.56
C PRO A 198 -11.72 8.34 -20.68
N THR A 199 -12.70 8.36 -21.59
CA THR A 199 -13.55 7.21 -21.91
C THR A 199 -12.75 6.13 -22.64
N ALA A 200 -11.87 6.51 -23.57
CA ALA A 200 -10.94 5.58 -24.21
C ALA A 200 -9.93 5.01 -23.20
N MET A 201 -9.44 5.80 -22.24
CA MET A 201 -8.56 5.33 -21.16
C MET A 201 -9.27 4.43 -20.14
N ALA A 202 -10.56 4.64 -19.86
CA ALA A 202 -11.33 3.77 -18.97
C ALA A 202 -11.69 2.44 -19.65
N VAL A 203 -11.98 2.47 -20.96
CA VAL A 203 -12.23 1.28 -21.78
C VAL A 203 -10.93 0.52 -22.06
N ALA A 204 -9.85 1.23 -22.42
CA ALA A 204 -8.52 0.68 -22.60
C ALA A 204 -7.90 0.23 -21.28
N GLY A 205 -8.17 0.91 -20.16
CA GLY A 205 -7.77 0.50 -18.80
C GLY A 205 -8.45 -0.80 -18.39
N ASN A 206 -9.77 -0.92 -18.59
CA ASN A 206 -10.49 -2.17 -18.35
C ASN A 206 -10.11 -3.30 -19.34
N ALA A 207 -9.66 -2.95 -20.56
CA ALA A 207 -9.13 -3.90 -21.53
C ALA A 207 -7.69 -4.32 -21.19
N ALA A 208 -6.85 -3.38 -20.74
CA ALA A 208 -5.48 -3.58 -20.31
C ALA A 208 -5.39 -4.33 -18.98
N ASP A 209 -6.28 -4.08 -18.02
CA ASP A 209 -6.41 -4.88 -16.80
C ASP A 209 -6.83 -6.31 -17.13
N ARG A 210 -7.67 -6.49 -18.15
CA ARG A 210 -7.99 -7.82 -18.68
C ARG A 210 -6.79 -8.43 -19.42
N GLN A 211 -6.08 -7.68 -20.27
CA GLN A 211 -4.93 -8.16 -21.04
C GLN A 211 -3.72 -8.49 -20.15
N ALA A 212 -3.41 -7.65 -19.16
CA ALA A 212 -2.35 -7.82 -18.17
C ALA A 212 -2.59 -9.06 -17.30
N ARG A 213 -3.86 -9.35 -16.95
CA ARG A 213 -4.26 -10.63 -16.31
C ARG A 213 -3.99 -11.85 -17.18
N TYR A 214 -3.83 -11.70 -18.50
CA TYR A 214 -3.63 -12.81 -19.44
C TYR A 214 -2.24 -12.86 -20.10
N THR A 215 -1.37 -11.84 -19.99
CA THR A 215 -0.09 -11.84 -20.74
C THR A 215 1.15 -11.30 -19.99
N ALA A 216 1.02 -10.61 -18.86
CA ALA A 216 2.18 -10.11 -18.10
C ALA A 216 2.62 -11.09 -17.00
N LEU A 217 3.92 -11.33 -16.88
CA LEU A 217 4.49 -11.92 -15.66
C LEU A 217 4.13 -10.98 -14.49
N PRO A 218 3.60 -11.46 -13.35
CA PRO A 218 3.28 -10.58 -12.24
C PRO A 218 4.56 -9.86 -11.78
N PRO A 219 4.54 -8.53 -11.61
CA PRO A 219 5.72 -7.75 -11.21
C PRO A 219 6.15 -8.01 -9.76
N VAL A 220 5.21 -8.49 -8.94
CA VAL A 220 5.43 -8.81 -7.54
C VAL A 220 4.78 -10.15 -7.20
N VAL A 221 5.43 -10.94 -6.34
CA VAL A 221 4.93 -12.24 -5.89
C VAL A 221 5.23 -12.43 -4.41
N GLU A 222 4.30 -12.99 -3.64
CA GLU A 222 4.56 -13.43 -2.27
C GLU A 222 5.28 -14.79 -2.27
N LEU A 223 6.35 -14.89 -1.50
CA LEU A 223 7.08 -16.13 -1.21
C LEU A 223 6.67 -16.63 0.17
N VAL A 224 5.72 -17.58 0.19
CA VAL A 224 5.22 -18.20 1.41
C VAL A 224 6.16 -19.34 1.83
N ALA A 225 6.76 -19.22 3.02
CA ALA A 225 7.61 -20.28 3.57
C ALA A 225 6.80 -21.57 3.78
N GLY A 226 7.37 -22.72 3.39
CA GLY A 226 6.72 -24.02 3.49
C GLY A 226 5.76 -24.37 2.34
N GLU A 227 5.40 -23.41 1.47
CA GLU A 227 4.71 -23.70 0.22
C GLU A 227 5.67 -24.05 -0.92
N SER A 228 5.13 -24.61 -2.00
CA SER A 228 5.94 -24.99 -3.17
C SER A 228 6.44 -23.75 -3.93
N SER A 229 7.75 -23.47 -3.84
CA SER A 229 8.45 -22.43 -4.59
C SER A 229 8.57 -22.71 -6.11
N LEU A 230 8.05 -23.85 -6.59
CA LEU A 230 8.15 -24.26 -8.00
C LEU A 230 7.53 -23.26 -8.98
N ARG A 231 6.40 -22.64 -8.60
CA ARG A 231 5.74 -21.64 -9.46
C ARG A 231 6.63 -20.41 -9.65
N LEU A 232 7.25 -19.93 -8.55
CA LEU A 232 8.15 -18.79 -8.58
C LEU A 232 9.46 -19.13 -9.30
N ALA A 233 10.06 -20.30 -9.08
CA ALA A 233 11.27 -20.72 -9.79
C ALA A 233 11.07 -20.73 -11.32
N ARG A 234 9.94 -21.28 -11.81
CA ARG A 234 9.58 -21.23 -13.24
C ARG A 234 9.32 -19.80 -13.74
N LEU A 235 8.80 -18.95 -12.88
CA LEU A 235 8.55 -17.54 -13.21
C LEU A 235 9.86 -16.77 -13.39
N LEU A 236 10.84 -17.00 -12.50
CA LEU A 236 12.17 -16.42 -12.59
C LEU A 236 12.87 -16.85 -13.88
N LEU A 237 12.87 -18.16 -14.19
CA LEU A 237 13.40 -18.67 -15.46
C LEU A 237 12.71 -18.00 -16.65
N LYS A 238 11.38 -17.99 -16.69
CA LYS A 238 10.62 -17.35 -17.79
C LYS A 238 10.95 -15.86 -17.96
N LYS A 239 11.36 -15.16 -16.90
CA LYS A 239 11.66 -13.72 -16.94
C LYS A 239 13.11 -13.41 -17.31
N TYR A 240 14.05 -14.16 -16.74
CA TYR A 240 15.47 -13.81 -16.74
C TYR A 240 16.31 -14.66 -17.70
N ASP A 241 15.86 -15.88 -18.06
CA ASP A 241 16.56 -16.75 -19.02
C ASP A 241 16.42 -16.18 -20.44
N LYS A 242 17.50 -15.53 -20.89
CA LYS A 242 17.63 -14.92 -22.22
C LYS A 242 18.58 -15.75 -23.12
N GLY A 243 19.26 -16.74 -22.55
CA GLY A 243 20.26 -17.60 -23.18
C GLY A 243 21.69 -17.06 -23.03
N ARG A 244 22.67 -17.96 -22.85
CA ARG A 244 24.10 -17.63 -22.74
C ARG A 244 24.63 -17.00 -24.05
N GLY A 245 25.47 -15.96 -23.91
CA GLY A 245 25.96 -15.06 -24.97
C GLY A 245 26.65 -15.66 -26.22
N ASP A 246 26.75 -16.98 -26.37
CA ASP A 246 27.27 -17.63 -27.59
C ASP A 246 26.20 -17.76 -28.70
N VAL A 247 24.90 -17.78 -28.37
CA VAL A 247 23.79 -17.68 -29.33
C VAL A 247 22.68 -16.81 -28.73
N PRO A 248 22.63 -15.50 -29.04
CA PRO A 248 21.62 -14.60 -28.50
C PRO A 248 20.19 -15.09 -28.77
N GLY A 249 19.37 -15.20 -27.72
CA GLY A 249 17.92 -15.29 -27.82
C GLY A 249 17.30 -16.69 -27.77
N ARG A 250 18.02 -17.73 -27.33
CA ARG A 250 17.41 -19.05 -27.02
C ARG A 250 17.54 -19.38 -25.53
N PRO A 251 16.43 -19.37 -24.78
CA PRO A 251 16.41 -19.80 -23.38
C PRO A 251 16.92 -21.23 -23.22
N ASP A 252 17.80 -21.48 -22.25
CA ASP A 252 18.41 -22.80 -21.99
C ASP A 252 17.84 -23.50 -20.74
N SER A 253 16.80 -22.91 -20.14
CA SER A 253 16.15 -23.34 -18.90
C SER A 253 17.07 -23.31 -17.67
N LYS A 254 18.13 -22.51 -17.72
CA LYS A 254 19.02 -22.22 -16.61
C LYS A 254 19.22 -20.70 -16.48
N LEU A 255 19.77 -20.26 -15.35
CA LEU A 255 20.12 -18.86 -15.13
C LEU A 255 21.62 -18.73 -14.86
N SER A 256 22.30 -17.95 -15.68
CA SER A 256 23.68 -17.54 -15.43
C SER A 256 23.75 -16.31 -14.50
N PRO A 257 24.92 -15.98 -13.92
CA PRO A 257 25.10 -14.77 -13.11
C PRO A 257 24.79 -13.47 -13.86
N GLU A 258 24.97 -13.45 -15.19
CA GLU A 258 24.66 -12.29 -16.04
C GLU A 258 23.14 -12.09 -16.22
N GLU A 259 22.37 -13.17 -16.21
CA GLU A 259 20.91 -13.16 -16.37
C GLU A 259 20.18 -12.95 -15.06
N PHE A 260 20.76 -13.44 -13.96
CA PHE A 260 20.17 -13.43 -12.63
C PHE A 260 21.13 -12.77 -11.64
N ALA A 261 21.24 -11.45 -11.76
CA ALA A 261 22.19 -10.62 -11.02
C ALA A 261 21.81 -10.43 -9.53
N ILE A 262 21.76 -11.53 -8.78
CA ILE A 262 21.69 -11.54 -7.31
C ILE A 262 23.10 -11.40 -6.71
N ASP A 263 23.19 -11.38 -5.38
CA ASP A 263 24.48 -11.35 -4.70
C ASP A 263 25.38 -12.55 -5.11
N PRO A 264 26.66 -12.34 -5.45
CA PRO A 264 27.54 -13.42 -5.93
C PRO A 264 27.73 -14.55 -4.93
N ASP A 265 27.76 -14.26 -3.62
CA ASP A 265 27.91 -15.29 -2.58
C ASP A 265 26.62 -16.10 -2.49
N ALA A 266 25.46 -15.44 -2.55
CA ALA A 266 24.16 -16.11 -2.60
C ALA A 266 23.97 -16.96 -3.87
N PHE A 267 24.50 -16.55 -5.02
CA PHE A 267 24.49 -17.34 -6.24
C PHE A 267 25.36 -18.59 -6.10
N ALA A 268 26.59 -18.44 -5.59
CA ALA A 268 27.51 -19.55 -5.38
C ALA A 268 26.97 -20.58 -4.37
N ASP A 269 26.27 -20.12 -3.32
CA ASP A 269 25.60 -20.98 -2.35
C ASP A 269 24.39 -21.73 -2.95
N ALA A 270 23.71 -21.12 -3.92
CA ALA A 270 22.59 -21.73 -4.63
C ALA A 270 23.03 -22.75 -5.69
N ASP A 271 24.19 -22.54 -6.33
CA ASP A 271 24.80 -23.42 -7.32
C ASP A 271 25.46 -24.65 -6.66
N ALA A 272 24.63 -25.65 -6.36
CA ALA A 272 25.05 -26.83 -5.61
C ALA A 272 25.96 -27.78 -6.40
N ASN A 273 25.89 -27.75 -7.74
CA ASN A 273 26.72 -28.59 -8.60
C ASN A 273 27.96 -27.87 -9.15
N HIS A 274 28.08 -26.56 -8.89
CA HIS A 274 29.16 -25.67 -9.33
C HIS A 274 29.33 -25.66 -10.86
N ASP A 275 28.22 -25.69 -11.60
CA ASP A 275 28.20 -25.62 -13.06
C ASP A 275 28.04 -24.19 -13.62
N GLU A 276 28.13 -23.18 -12.73
CA GLU A 276 28.00 -21.75 -12.99
C GLU A 276 26.60 -21.33 -13.46
N THR A 277 25.60 -22.19 -13.29
CA THR A 277 24.22 -21.92 -13.70
C THR A 277 23.20 -22.46 -12.69
N LEU A 278 22.08 -21.76 -12.50
CA LEU A 278 21.02 -22.21 -11.61
C LEU A 278 19.91 -22.93 -12.37
N THR A 279 19.67 -24.18 -12.01
CA THR A 279 18.54 -24.98 -12.50
C THR A 279 17.25 -24.68 -11.74
N THR A 280 16.12 -25.23 -12.22
CA THR A 280 14.83 -25.12 -11.50
C THR A 280 14.93 -25.68 -10.08
N GLU A 281 15.62 -26.80 -9.88
CA GLU A 281 15.78 -27.47 -8.59
C GLU A 281 16.65 -26.66 -7.62
N GLU A 282 17.73 -26.04 -8.09
CA GLU A 282 18.59 -25.15 -7.30
C GLU A 282 17.84 -23.87 -6.92
N LEU A 283 17.14 -23.24 -7.87
CA LEU A 283 16.28 -22.09 -7.59
C LEU A 283 15.21 -22.42 -6.55
N ARG A 284 14.62 -23.61 -6.59
CA ARG A 284 13.63 -24.02 -5.58
C ARG A 284 14.23 -24.12 -4.19
N LYS A 285 15.45 -24.65 -4.06
CA LYS A 285 16.18 -24.74 -2.78
C LYS A 285 16.58 -23.36 -2.28
N PHE A 286 17.12 -22.52 -3.16
CA PHE A 286 17.43 -21.13 -2.88
C PHE A 286 16.20 -20.38 -2.35
N LEU A 287 15.08 -20.44 -3.07
CA LEU A 287 13.83 -19.79 -2.64
C LEU A 287 13.26 -20.38 -1.35
N ALA A 288 13.48 -21.67 -1.07
CA ALA A 288 13.04 -22.29 0.19
C ALA A 288 13.79 -21.75 1.41
N GLN A 289 14.97 -21.16 1.23
CA GLN A 289 15.72 -20.47 2.30
C GLN A 289 15.18 -19.05 2.59
N ALA A 290 14.19 -18.58 1.82
CA ALA A 290 13.62 -17.24 1.93
C ALA A 290 14.70 -16.14 1.93
N PRO A 291 15.44 -15.99 0.81
CA PRO A 291 16.50 -14.99 0.68
C PRO A 291 15.98 -13.58 0.99
N VAL A 292 16.86 -12.71 1.48
CA VAL A 292 16.54 -11.36 1.91
C VAL A 292 17.58 -10.39 1.39
N ASP A 293 17.16 -9.48 0.52
CA ASP A 293 17.93 -8.28 0.19
C ASP A 293 17.60 -7.15 1.18
N LEU A 294 16.33 -7.03 1.57
CA LEU A 294 15.82 -5.94 2.41
C LEU A 294 14.97 -6.50 3.55
N ASP A 295 15.24 -6.17 4.82
CA ASP A 295 14.37 -6.48 5.96
C ASP A 295 13.71 -5.17 6.44
N LEU A 296 12.43 -4.98 6.10
CA LEU A 296 11.66 -3.78 6.42
C LEU A 296 10.69 -4.07 7.57
N GLU A 297 10.86 -3.35 8.67
CA GLU A 297 9.91 -3.33 9.77
C GLU A 297 8.96 -2.14 9.60
N MET A 298 7.66 -2.44 9.68
CA MET A 298 6.58 -1.48 9.65
C MET A 298 5.81 -1.57 10.96
N THR A 299 5.67 -0.45 11.65
CA THR A 299 4.84 -0.34 12.85
C THR A 299 3.60 0.46 12.51
N LEU A 300 2.45 -0.16 12.70
CA LEU A 300 1.15 0.47 12.55
C LEU A 300 0.62 0.88 13.92
N PRO A 301 -0.13 1.99 14.01
CA PRO A 301 -0.69 2.44 15.26
C PRO A 301 -1.77 1.48 15.76
N SER A 302 -1.87 1.34 17.08
CA SER A 302 -2.92 0.56 17.74
C SER A 302 -4.24 1.34 17.89
N ASP A 303 -4.18 2.65 17.74
CA ASP A 303 -5.25 3.63 17.91
C ASP A 303 -5.29 4.62 16.73
N ASP A 304 -6.45 5.23 16.49
CA ASP A 304 -6.73 6.11 15.33
C ASP A 304 -5.97 7.46 15.34
N ALA A 305 -5.09 7.66 16.33
CA ALA A 305 -4.32 8.89 16.52
C ALA A 305 -2.80 8.71 16.33
N GLY A 306 -2.32 7.46 16.22
CA GLY A 306 -0.92 7.18 16.00
C GLY A 306 -0.53 7.29 14.53
N ARG A 307 0.78 7.38 14.25
CA ARG A 307 1.30 7.36 12.86
C ARG A 307 1.93 6.02 12.56
N ALA A 308 1.84 5.59 11.31
CA ALA A 308 2.63 4.48 10.83
C ALA A 308 4.11 4.89 10.73
N THR A 309 5.02 3.99 11.06
CA THR A 309 6.46 4.19 10.91
C THR A 309 7.09 3.04 10.15
N THR A 310 8.10 3.35 9.34
CA THR A 310 8.87 2.36 8.58
C THR A 310 10.34 2.46 8.99
N ARG A 311 11.00 1.31 9.13
CA ARG A 311 12.41 1.22 9.45
C ARG A 311 13.03 -0.02 8.84
N LEU A 312 14.17 0.11 8.19
CA LEU A 312 14.96 -1.06 7.80
C LEU A 312 15.66 -1.67 9.01
N ARG A 313 15.53 -3.00 9.13
CA ARG A 313 16.28 -3.83 10.07
C ARG A 313 17.52 -4.40 9.38
N GLY A 314 18.59 -4.50 10.16
CA GLY A 314 19.84 -5.14 9.78
C GLY A 314 20.94 -4.77 10.76
N ASP A 315 21.97 -5.60 10.84
CA ASP A 315 23.15 -5.40 11.72
C ASP A 315 24.08 -4.27 11.21
N GLY A 316 23.55 -3.36 10.39
CA GLY A 316 24.29 -2.24 9.78
C GLY A 316 24.88 -2.51 8.39
N VAL A 317 24.73 -3.71 7.83
CA VAL A 317 25.21 -4.03 6.47
C VAL A 317 24.02 -4.21 5.54
N LEU A 318 23.63 -3.13 4.85
CA LEU A 318 22.74 -3.21 3.69
C LEU A 318 23.51 -3.86 2.52
N PRO A 319 22.81 -4.50 1.56
CA PRO A 319 23.45 -4.96 0.33
C PRO A 319 24.23 -3.84 -0.37
N LYS A 320 25.29 -4.20 -1.10
CA LYS A 320 26.07 -3.22 -1.87
C LYS A 320 25.17 -2.52 -2.89
N GLY A 321 25.24 -1.20 -2.94
CA GLY A 321 24.42 -0.39 -3.84
C GLY A 321 22.98 -0.19 -3.35
N THR A 322 22.69 -0.44 -2.08
CA THR A 322 21.42 -0.07 -1.45
C THR A 322 21.49 1.34 -0.87
N GLU A 323 20.59 2.21 -1.31
CA GLU A 323 20.40 3.55 -0.76
C GLU A 323 19.00 3.68 -0.18
N VAL A 324 18.86 4.38 0.94
CA VAL A 324 17.60 4.50 1.67
C VAL A 324 17.38 5.95 2.02
N ARG A 325 16.20 6.45 1.68
CA ARG A 325 15.79 7.81 2.02
C ARG A 325 14.43 7.78 2.70
N GLN A 326 14.41 8.13 3.98
CA GLN A 326 13.16 8.38 4.70
C GLN A 326 12.57 9.70 4.21
N LEU A 327 11.34 9.68 3.72
CA LEU A 327 10.64 10.87 3.23
C LEU A 327 9.78 11.49 4.34
N ALA A 328 8.99 10.64 5.02
CA ALA A 328 8.11 11.00 6.12
C ALA A 328 7.83 9.77 6.99
N ASP A 329 7.06 9.94 8.07
CA ASP A 329 6.55 8.82 8.86
C ASP A 329 5.67 7.92 7.95
N GLY A 330 6.09 6.68 7.71
CA GLY A 330 5.39 5.73 6.82
C GLY A 330 5.86 5.74 5.36
N ASP A 331 6.64 6.74 4.94
CA ASP A 331 7.14 6.89 3.57
C ASP A 331 8.64 6.68 3.47
N VAL A 332 9.06 5.68 2.70
CA VAL A 332 10.47 5.36 2.47
C VAL A 332 10.73 5.05 1.01
N GLU A 333 11.78 5.65 0.48
CA GLU A 333 12.36 5.33 -0.83
C GLU A 333 13.58 4.42 -0.59
N ILE A 334 13.61 3.26 -1.25
CA ILE A 334 14.71 2.29 -1.18
C ILE A 334 15.21 2.01 -2.59
N ALA A 335 16.46 2.35 -2.89
CA ALA A 335 17.13 1.96 -4.12
C ALA A 335 17.98 0.71 -3.88
N VAL A 336 17.95 -0.25 -4.79
CA VAL A 336 18.81 -1.44 -4.84
C VAL A 336 19.38 -1.54 -6.25
N GLY A 337 20.60 -1.03 -6.44
CA GLY A 337 21.15 -0.85 -7.78
C GLY A 337 20.29 0.13 -8.60
N ARG A 338 19.79 -0.32 -9.76
CA ARG A 338 18.90 0.47 -10.63
C ARG A 338 17.41 0.29 -10.33
N ILE A 339 17.05 -0.49 -9.32
CA ILE A 339 15.66 -0.69 -8.91
C ILE A 339 15.33 0.26 -7.76
N ARG A 340 14.25 1.04 -7.88
CA ARG A 340 13.72 1.88 -6.81
C ARG A 340 12.38 1.34 -6.31
N LEU A 341 12.23 1.28 -5.00
CA LEU A 341 11.00 0.89 -4.31
C LEU A 341 10.49 2.09 -3.52
N ASP A 342 9.33 2.59 -3.91
CA ASP A 342 8.67 3.74 -3.29
C ASP A 342 7.54 3.24 -2.39
N VAL A 343 7.85 3.04 -1.11
CA VAL A 343 6.92 2.46 -0.13
C VAL A 343 6.17 3.56 0.61
N HIS A 344 4.85 3.48 0.57
CA HIS A 344 3.93 4.30 1.36
C HIS A 344 3.06 3.40 2.23
N VAL A 345 2.87 3.82 3.48
CA VAL A 345 2.05 3.11 4.45
C VAL A 345 0.90 4.01 4.88
N ASP A 346 -0.32 3.57 4.55
CA ASP A 346 -1.55 4.20 5.02
C ASP A 346 -2.08 3.45 6.26
N PRO A 347 -2.10 4.11 7.45
CA PRO A 347 -2.63 3.50 8.67
C PRO A 347 -4.15 3.28 8.63
N GLY A 348 -4.88 3.91 7.70
CA GLY A 348 -6.33 3.73 7.53
C GLY A 348 -7.21 4.56 8.46
N ASP A 349 -6.66 5.60 9.09
CA ASP A 349 -7.36 6.38 10.14
C ASP A 349 -8.59 7.14 9.61
N THR A 350 -8.53 7.61 8.35
CA THR A 350 -9.64 8.37 7.73
C THR A 350 -10.80 7.48 7.26
N VAL A 351 -10.59 6.16 7.19
CA VAL A 351 -11.54 5.21 6.59
C VAL A 351 -12.76 5.04 7.47
N ALA A 352 -12.58 4.85 8.79
CA ALA A 352 -13.69 4.60 9.71
C ALA A 352 -14.65 5.80 9.79
N GLU A 353 -14.12 7.02 9.88
CA GLU A 353 -14.93 8.24 9.87
C GLU A 353 -15.69 8.44 8.55
N ASN A 354 -15.04 8.14 7.42
CA ASN A 354 -15.67 8.20 6.10
C ASN A 354 -16.79 7.16 5.97
N VAL A 355 -16.57 5.94 6.47
CA VAL A 355 -17.57 4.86 6.50
C VAL A 355 -18.81 5.29 7.31
N ARG A 356 -18.64 5.85 8.51
CA ARG A 356 -19.76 6.39 9.32
C ARG A 356 -20.56 7.43 8.54
N ARG A 357 -19.87 8.38 7.90
CA ARG A 357 -20.50 9.45 7.11
C ARG A 357 -21.26 8.92 5.89
N ILE A 358 -20.76 7.87 5.25
CA ILE A 358 -21.43 7.21 4.12
C ILE A 358 -22.71 6.54 4.62
N TYR A 359 -22.65 5.77 5.70
CA TYR A 359 -23.83 5.08 6.24
C TYR A 359 -24.90 6.03 6.77
N GLN A 360 -24.52 7.09 7.47
CA GLN A 360 -25.48 8.12 7.90
C GLN A 360 -26.21 8.77 6.73
N ARG A 361 -25.50 9.02 5.60
CA ARG A 361 -26.13 9.53 4.38
C ARG A 361 -27.06 8.51 3.74
N GLN A 362 -26.65 7.24 3.66
CA GLN A 362 -27.48 6.18 3.10
C GLN A 362 -28.74 5.94 3.94
N PHE A 363 -28.61 5.94 5.26
CA PHE A 363 -29.73 5.83 6.19
C PHE A 363 -30.75 6.94 5.96
N LYS A 364 -30.30 8.21 5.99
CA LYS A 364 -31.18 9.37 5.76
C LYS A 364 -31.82 9.39 4.37
N ALA A 365 -31.21 8.75 3.38
CA ALA A 365 -31.77 8.64 2.04
C ALA A 365 -32.81 7.51 1.94
N ALA A 366 -32.65 6.44 2.73
CA ALA A 366 -33.57 5.30 2.79
C ALA A 366 -34.77 5.57 3.72
N ASP A 367 -34.57 6.35 4.78
CA ASP A 367 -35.60 6.81 5.73
C ASP A 367 -36.47 7.91 5.08
N ALA A 368 -37.33 7.49 4.16
CA ALA A 368 -38.15 8.38 3.36
C ALA A 368 -39.27 9.01 4.19
N ASN A 369 -39.77 8.27 5.18
CA ASN A 369 -40.83 8.70 6.08
C ASN A 369 -40.32 9.51 7.29
N LYS A 370 -39.01 9.53 7.55
CA LYS A 370 -38.32 10.26 8.63
C LYS A 370 -38.76 9.81 10.02
N ASP A 371 -39.07 8.53 10.18
CA ASP A 371 -39.46 7.95 11.47
C ASP A 371 -38.26 7.50 12.32
N GLY A 372 -37.04 7.55 11.74
CA GLY A 372 -35.80 7.26 12.44
C GLY A 372 -35.41 5.77 12.45
N TYR A 373 -36.06 4.93 11.65
CA TYR A 373 -35.67 3.55 11.39
C TYR A 373 -36.02 3.14 9.95
N LEU A 374 -35.46 2.03 9.47
CA LEU A 374 -35.85 1.45 8.18
C LEU A 374 -36.69 0.21 8.41
N GLU A 375 -37.86 0.14 7.79
CA GLU A 375 -38.72 -1.05 7.80
C GLU A 375 -39.35 -1.33 6.43
N GLY A 376 -39.79 -2.57 6.22
CA GLY A 376 -40.56 -2.95 5.03
C GLY A 376 -39.86 -2.64 3.70
N LYS A 377 -40.35 -1.61 2.99
CA LYS A 377 -39.83 -1.21 1.67
C LYS A 377 -38.59 -0.32 1.74
N GLU A 378 -38.27 0.22 2.92
CA GLU A 378 -37.09 1.06 3.16
C GLU A 378 -35.84 0.20 3.42
N LEU A 379 -36.03 -1.08 3.76
CA LEU A 379 -34.94 -2.02 3.98
C LEU A 379 -34.16 -2.33 2.70
N PRO A 380 -32.83 -2.49 2.80
CA PRO A 380 -32.02 -3.04 1.72
C PRO A 380 -32.59 -4.40 1.28
N ALA A 381 -32.66 -4.66 -0.02
CA ALA A 381 -33.16 -5.93 -0.54
C ALA A 381 -32.41 -7.11 0.11
N GLU A 382 -33.16 -8.11 0.60
CA GLU A 382 -32.55 -9.25 1.31
C GLU A 382 -31.73 -10.17 0.40
N ASN A 383 -32.02 -10.18 -0.91
CA ASN A 383 -31.35 -11.09 -1.85
C ASN A 383 -30.04 -10.50 -2.39
N ALA A 384 -28.93 -10.86 -1.74
CA ALA A 384 -27.55 -10.66 -2.17
C ALA A 384 -27.22 -11.18 -3.59
N GLN A 385 -27.99 -12.16 -4.08
CA GLN A 385 -27.77 -12.83 -5.38
C GLN A 385 -28.36 -12.10 -6.59
N ALA A 386 -29.01 -10.94 -6.39
CA ALA A 386 -29.52 -10.11 -7.48
C ALA A 386 -28.36 -9.37 -8.20
N GLN A 387 -27.37 -10.11 -8.70
CA GLN A 387 -26.34 -9.62 -9.65
C GLN A 387 -26.94 -9.20 -11.00
N VAL A 388 -28.23 -9.47 -11.23
CA VAL A 388 -28.95 -9.00 -12.40
C VAL A 388 -29.62 -7.69 -12.03
N GLN A 389 -29.15 -6.62 -12.67
CA GLN A 389 -29.83 -5.33 -12.78
C GLN A 389 -31.35 -5.53 -12.92
N VAL A 390 -32.09 -5.46 -11.83
CA VAL A 390 -33.52 -5.23 -11.92
C VAL A 390 -33.65 -3.72 -12.12
N GLN A 391 -33.82 -3.33 -13.38
CA GLN A 391 -34.18 -1.95 -13.78
C GLN A 391 -33.15 -0.86 -13.46
N GLY A 392 -31.85 -1.16 -13.58
CA GLY A 392 -30.81 -0.10 -13.53
C GLY A 392 -30.62 0.56 -12.16
N GLN A 393 -31.11 -0.05 -11.07
CA GLN A 393 -30.79 0.38 -9.71
C GLN A 393 -29.58 -0.40 -9.18
N PRO A 394 -28.58 0.28 -8.58
CA PRO A 394 -27.45 -0.39 -7.94
C PRO A 394 -27.94 -1.22 -6.75
N VAL A 395 -27.44 -2.45 -6.62
CA VAL A 395 -27.68 -3.30 -5.43
C VAL A 395 -27.06 -2.60 -4.22
N SER A 396 -27.85 -2.37 -3.18
CA SER A 396 -27.33 -1.79 -1.94
C SER A 396 -26.17 -2.64 -1.40
N PRO A 397 -25.03 -2.05 -1.01
CA PRO A 397 -23.95 -2.77 -0.34
C PRO A 397 -24.40 -3.53 0.92
N LEU A 398 -25.52 -3.11 1.52
CA LEU A 398 -26.14 -3.71 2.71
C LEU A 398 -27.13 -4.85 2.40
N ALA A 399 -27.33 -5.21 1.13
CA ALA A 399 -28.24 -6.27 0.74
C ALA A 399 -27.88 -7.61 1.41
N GLY A 400 -28.85 -8.27 2.03
CA GLY A 400 -28.64 -9.53 2.76
C GLY A 400 -27.92 -9.38 4.11
N LEU A 401 -27.73 -8.17 4.62
CA LEU A 401 -27.14 -7.91 5.95
C LEU A 401 -28.18 -7.42 6.96
N THR A 402 -29.45 -7.29 6.60
CA THR A 402 -30.52 -6.78 7.49
C THR A 402 -30.53 -7.49 8.83
N LYS A 403 -30.58 -8.84 8.83
CA LYS A 403 -30.56 -9.66 10.05
C LYS A 403 -29.29 -9.56 10.88
N VAL A 404 -28.16 -9.21 10.25
CA VAL A 404 -26.86 -9.06 10.92
C VAL A 404 -26.77 -7.68 11.58
N ILE A 405 -27.45 -6.69 11.03
CA ILE A 405 -27.47 -5.32 11.54
C ILE A 405 -28.56 -5.16 12.61
N ASP A 406 -29.76 -5.68 12.37
CA ASP A 406 -30.89 -5.76 13.32
C ASP A 406 -30.55 -6.78 14.41
N ARG A 407 -29.93 -6.33 15.50
CA ARG A 407 -29.42 -7.23 16.55
C ARG A 407 -30.47 -7.56 17.60
N ASP A 408 -31.43 -6.68 17.81
CA ASP A 408 -32.51 -6.95 18.77
C ASP A 408 -33.68 -7.72 18.13
N GLY A 409 -33.66 -7.87 16.81
CA GLY A 409 -34.60 -8.68 16.05
C GLY A 409 -36.01 -8.08 16.02
N ASP A 410 -36.13 -6.77 16.23
CA ASP A 410 -37.41 -6.08 16.21
C ASP A 410 -37.95 -5.84 14.78
N GLY A 411 -37.15 -6.16 13.76
CA GLY A 411 -37.48 -6.03 12.36
C GLY A 411 -37.28 -4.62 11.80
N LYS A 412 -36.68 -3.72 12.60
CA LYS A 412 -36.37 -2.34 12.23
C LYS A 412 -34.87 -2.14 12.28
N LEU A 413 -34.36 -1.35 11.35
CA LEU A 413 -32.96 -0.94 11.38
C LEU A 413 -32.85 0.49 11.86
N TYR A 414 -32.30 0.71 13.04
CA TYR A 414 -32.03 2.05 13.55
C TYR A 414 -30.66 2.57 13.08
N GLU A 415 -30.53 3.89 12.97
CA GLU A 415 -29.25 4.54 12.61
C GLU A 415 -28.10 4.08 13.53
N LYS A 416 -28.40 3.90 14.82
CA LYS A 416 -27.43 3.42 15.81
C LYS A 416 -26.92 2.02 15.50
N GLU A 417 -27.79 1.09 15.15
CA GLU A 417 -27.40 -0.29 14.84
C GLU A 417 -26.54 -0.36 13.59
N LEU A 418 -26.88 0.44 12.59
CA LEU A 418 -26.09 0.57 11.38
C LEU A 418 -24.69 1.15 11.65
N ILE A 419 -24.59 2.18 12.50
CA ILE A 419 -23.29 2.75 12.90
C ILE A 419 -22.49 1.74 13.73
N ASP A 420 -23.11 1.08 14.70
CA ASP A 420 -22.45 0.06 15.54
C ASP A 420 -21.96 -1.11 14.68
N PHE A 421 -22.73 -1.52 13.67
CA PHE A 421 -22.29 -2.49 12.66
C PHE A 421 -21.10 -1.97 11.85
N ALA A 422 -21.19 -0.75 11.34
CA ALA A 422 -20.14 -0.13 10.54
C ALA A 422 -18.80 -0.02 11.30
N ASP A 423 -18.86 0.33 12.58
CA ASP A 423 -17.69 0.39 13.46
C ASP A 423 -17.05 -0.98 13.62
N ARG A 424 -17.84 -2.01 13.96
CA ARG A 424 -17.34 -3.40 14.06
C ARG A 424 -16.73 -3.90 12.77
N GLN A 425 -17.34 -3.61 11.62
CA GLN A 425 -16.82 -4.01 10.32
C GLN A 425 -15.55 -3.25 9.95
N SER A 426 -15.44 -1.98 10.33
CA SER A 426 -14.21 -1.19 10.15
C SER A 426 -13.07 -1.72 11.02
N GLU A 427 -13.35 -2.06 12.28
CA GLU A 427 -12.39 -2.71 13.18
C GLU A 427 -11.95 -4.09 12.66
N ALA A 428 -12.88 -4.90 12.17
CA ALA A 428 -12.54 -6.17 11.53
C ALA A 428 -11.70 -5.95 10.25
N ALA A 429 -11.95 -4.87 9.51
CA ALA A 429 -11.18 -4.54 8.32
C ALA A 429 -9.72 -4.16 8.65
N LYS A 430 -9.47 -3.46 9.77
CA LYS A 430 -8.12 -3.10 10.25
C LYS A 430 -7.22 -4.30 10.54
N GLY A 431 -7.79 -5.48 10.81
CA GLY A 431 -7.06 -6.75 10.98
C GLY A 431 -6.54 -7.37 9.68
N ARG A 432 -6.70 -6.69 8.54
CA ARG A 432 -6.19 -7.11 7.23
C ARG A 432 -5.22 -6.06 6.69
N LEU A 433 -4.23 -6.50 5.91
CA LEU A 433 -3.32 -5.64 5.17
C LEU A 433 -3.37 -5.95 3.69
N VAL A 434 -3.44 -4.89 2.89
CA VAL A 434 -3.36 -4.96 1.45
C VAL A 434 -2.04 -4.35 1.02
N PHE A 435 -1.18 -5.17 0.45
CA PHE A 435 0.07 -4.76 -0.16
C PHE A 435 -0.16 -4.62 -1.67
N THR A 436 -0.22 -3.39 -2.15
CA THR A 436 -0.40 -3.11 -3.58
C THR A 436 0.93 -2.68 -4.17
N ALA A 437 1.46 -3.44 -5.12
CA ALA A 437 2.63 -3.04 -5.89
C ALA A 437 2.27 -2.76 -7.34
N SER A 438 2.67 -1.60 -7.83
CA SER A 438 2.50 -1.19 -9.21
C SER A 438 3.87 -1.08 -9.85
N ASP A 439 4.07 -1.80 -10.95
CA ASP A 439 5.25 -1.63 -11.79
C ASP A 439 5.10 -0.36 -12.62
N GLN A 440 5.95 0.62 -12.35
CA GLN A 440 5.93 1.90 -13.05
C GLN A 440 6.99 1.97 -14.15
N GLY A 441 7.75 0.89 -14.38
CA GLY A 441 8.82 0.85 -15.37
C GLY A 441 9.85 1.96 -15.14
N ARG A 442 10.18 2.67 -16.22
CA ARG A 442 11.11 3.81 -16.23
C ARG A 442 10.37 5.14 -16.47
N ALA A 443 9.12 5.22 -16.01
CA ALA A 443 8.33 6.44 -16.13
C ALA A 443 8.91 7.55 -15.23
N ILE A 444 9.36 8.65 -15.84
CA ILE A 444 9.92 9.78 -15.08
C ILE A 444 8.85 10.44 -14.21
N PHE A 445 7.58 10.48 -14.66
CA PHE A 445 6.50 11.15 -13.94
C PHE A 445 6.37 10.65 -12.50
N GLY A 446 6.20 9.33 -12.32
CA GLY A 446 6.05 8.71 -11.01
C GLY A 446 7.30 8.83 -10.14
N ILE A 447 8.47 8.99 -10.75
CA ILE A 447 9.69 9.28 -10.01
C ILE A 447 9.64 10.73 -9.50
N LEU A 448 9.27 11.70 -10.33
CA LEU A 448 9.27 13.13 -9.98
C LEU A 448 8.14 13.55 -9.04
N ASP A 449 6.99 12.88 -9.11
CA ASP A 449 5.83 13.03 -8.24
C ASP A 449 6.18 12.50 -6.83
N LEU A 450 6.80 13.37 -6.03
CA LEU A 450 7.38 13.04 -4.74
C LEU A 450 6.31 12.92 -3.66
N ASP A 451 5.27 13.74 -3.72
CA ASP A 451 4.18 13.73 -2.77
C ASP A 451 3.02 12.80 -3.16
N ARG A 452 3.07 12.23 -4.37
CA ARG A 452 2.17 11.19 -4.89
C ARG A 452 0.75 11.68 -5.08
N ASP A 453 0.55 12.97 -5.30
CA ASP A 453 -0.76 13.54 -5.61
C ASP A 453 -1.21 13.23 -7.06
N ARG A 454 -0.34 12.59 -7.86
CA ARG A 454 -0.49 12.26 -9.29
C ARG A 454 -0.49 13.49 -10.19
N ARG A 455 0.13 14.56 -9.71
CA ARG A 455 0.41 15.80 -10.42
C ARG A 455 1.88 16.12 -10.18
N LEU A 456 2.42 17.00 -11.01
CA LEU A 456 3.74 17.57 -10.80
C LEU A 456 3.57 19.04 -10.49
N SER A 457 3.91 19.41 -9.26
CA SER A 457 4.02 20.81 -8.84
C SER A 457 5.21 21.49 -9.50
N ALA A 458 5.21 22.83 -9.49
CA ALA A 458 6.34 23.61 -9.98
C ALA A 458 7.64 23.24 -9.24
N ARG A 459 7.59 22.97 -7.93
CA ARG A 459 8.75 22.55 -7.14
C ARG A 459 9.28 21.18 -7.53
N GLU A 460 8.41 20.21 -7.74
CA GLU A 460 8.81 18.87 -8.19
C GLU A 460 9.45 18.92 -9.57
N VAL A 461 8.85 19.70 -10.48
CA VAL A 461 9.42 19.98 -11.80
C VAL A 461 10.80 20.62 -11.67
N MET A 462 11.00 21.60 -10.79
CA MET A 462 12.31 22.25 -10.63
C MET A 462 13.38 21.30 -10.09
N ARG A 463 13.03 20.41 -9.16
CA ARG A 463 13.95 19.39 -8.62
C ARG A 463 14.30 18.30 -9.62
N THR A 464 13.61 18.24 -10.76
CA THR A 464 13.88 17.31 -11.86
C THR A 464 15.32 17.36 -12.33
N VAL A 465 15.88 18.56 -12.51
CA VAL A 465 17.24 18.72 -13.06
C VAL A 465 18.27 18.03 -12.15
N ASP A 466 18.21 18.33 -10.86
CA ASP A 466 19.15 17.78 -9.89
C ASP A 466 18.98 16.26 -9.73
N ARG A 467 17.76 15.74 -9.90
CA ARG A 467 17.50 14.31 -9.74
C ARG A 467 17.82 13.49 -10.98
N ILE A 468 17.41 13.94 -12.17
CA ILE A 468 17.72 13.24 -13.42
C ILE A 468 19.23 13.19 -13.64
N THR A 469 19.95 14.28 -13.36
CA THR A 469 21.42 14.30 -13.50
C THR A 469 22.14 13.34 -12.55
N THR A 470 21.51 12.82 -11.49
CA THR A 470 22.12 11.77 -10.65
C THR A 470 22.05 10.38 -11.29
N TRP A 471 21.28 10.21 -12.37
CA TRP A 471 21.12 8.94 -13.07
C TRP A 471 22.11 8.78 -14.24
N ASP A 472 22.84 9.83 -14.60
CA ASP A 472 23.97 9.79 -15.53
C ASP A 472 25.05 8.84 -14.98
N GLY A 473 24.98 7.59 -15.44
CA GLY A 473 25.74 6.49 -14.87
C GLY A 473 27.14 6.40 -15.45
N ASP A 474 27.33 6.86 -16.69
CA ASP A 474 28.62 6.89 -17.37
C ASP A 474 29.35 8.24 -17.27
N GLY A 475 28.66 9.28 -16.79
CA GLY A 475 29.20 10.60 -16.49
C GLY A 475 29.42 11.47 -17.74
N ASP A 476 28.72 11.18 -18.84
CA ASP A 476 28.87 11.91 -20.10
C ASP A 476 28.05 13.22 -20.15
N GLY A 477 27.25 13.49 -19.11
CA GLY A 477 26.40 14.66 -18.96
C GLY A 477 25.03 14.54 -19.64
N ARG A 478 24.66 13.33 -20.10
CA ARG A 478 23.40 12.98 -20.75
C ARG A 478 22.75 11.86 -19.95
N VAL A 479 21.43 11.72 -20.10
CA VAL A 479 20.68 10.64 -19.45
C VAL A 479 19.82 9.94 -20.48
N THR A 480 20.18 8.72 -20.79
CA THR A 480 19.44 7.83 -21.69
C THR A 480 18.28 7.15 -20.97
N ALA A 481 17.32 6.62 -21.73
CA ALA A 481 16.20 5.87 -21.14
C ALA A 481 16.64 4.66 -20.29
N ASP A 482 17.75 4.00 -20.65
CA ASP A 482 18.27 2.82 -19.94
C ASP A 482 18.94 3.16 -18.60
N GLU A 483 19.31 4.43 -18.41
CA GLU A 483 19.89 4.96 -17.17
C GLU A 483 18.84 5.37 -16.14
N ILE A 484 17.61 5.64 -16.58
CA ILE A 484 16.50 5.95 -15.68
C ILE A 484 16.19 4.74 -14.79
N PRO A 485 16.18 4.87 -13.45
CA PRO A 485 15.89 3.76 -12.56
C PRO A 485 14.54 3.10 -12.85
N TYR A 486 14.52 1.77 -12.77
CA TYR A 486 13.28 1.00 -12.84
C TYR A 486 12.58 1.08 -11.49
N HIS A 487 11.33 1.55 -11.43
CA HIS A 487 10.68 1.83 -10.15
C HIS A 487 9.37 1.07 -9.93
N PHE A 488 9.18 0.68 -8.68
CA PHE A 488 7.95 0.10 -8.18
C PHE A 488 7.33 1.04 -7.15
N GLN A 489 6.07 1.36 -7.35
CA GLN A 489 5.27 2.02 -6.33
C GLN A 489 4.63 0.96 -5.45
N VAL A 490 4.80 1.09 -4.13
CA VAL A 490 4.27 0.17 -3.13
C VAL A 490 3.38 0.94 -2.18
N ASN A 491 2.10 0.57 -2.13
CA ASN A 491 1.14 1.12 -1.19
C ASN A 491 0.69 0.00 -0.26
N ILE A 492 0.95 0.16 1.04
CA ILE A 492 0.55 -0.78 2.08
C ILE A 492 -0.56 -0.11 2.88
N THR A 493 -1.78 -0.64 2.78
CA THR A 493 -2.94 -0.05 3.44
C THR A 493 -3.59 -1.06 4.37
N ARG A 494 -4.13 -0.58 5.50
CA ARG A 494 -5.07 -1.40 6.29
C ARG A 494 -6.32 -1.69 5.47
N GLY A 495 -6.90 -2.86 5.70
CA GLY A 495 -8.10 -3.28 5.00
C GLY A 495 -9.25 -2.32 5.24
N GLU A 496 -10.03 -2.08 4.19
CA GLU A 496 -11.23 -1.24 4.23
C GLU A 496 -12.49 -2.03 3.83
N LEU A 497 -13.64 -1.36 3.86
CA LEU A 497 -14.91 -1.86 3.37
C LEU A 497 -15.13 -1.47 1.90
N THR A 498 -14.35 -2.08 1.00
CA THR A 498 -14.31 -1.73 -0.44
C THR A 498 -15.70 -1.72 -1.10
N GLY A 499 -16.63 -2.57 -0.67
CA GLY A 499 -17.99 -2.61 -1.21
C GLY A 499 -18.81 -1.36 -0.96
N LEU A 500 -18.50 -0.58 0.06
CA LEU A 500 -19.14 0.72 0.29
C LEU A 500 -18.62 1.78 -0.69
N MET A 501 -17.30 1.76 -0.94
CA MET A 501 -16.66 2.72 -1.84
C MET A 501 -17.11 2.47 -3.29
N THR A 502 -17.15 1.21 -3.74
CA THR A 502 -17.63 0.88 -5.09
C THR A 502 -19.13 1.15 -5.26
N GLY A 503 -19.97 0.87 -4.26
CA GLY A 503 -21.40 1.18 -4.29
C GLY A 503 -21.68 2.69 -4.35
N ALA A 504 -20.91 3.50 -3.62
CA ALA A 504 -20.99 4.96 -3.64
C ALA A 504 -20.54 5.55 -4.99
N VAL A 505 -19.46 5.02 -5.58
CA VAL A 505 -18.96 5.46 -6.90
C VAL A 505 -19.95 5.11 -8.02
N VAL A 506 -20.53 3.91 -8.03
CA VAL A 506 -21.56 3.54 -9.02
C VAL A 506 -22.81 4.45 -8.90
N GLY A 507 -23.19 4.85 -7.69
CA GLY A 507 -24.26 5.83 -7.47
C GLY A 507 -23.90 7.26 -7.93
N ALA A 508 -22.65 7.67 -7.76
CA ALA A 508 -22.16 9.01 -8.14
C ALA A 508 -21.89 9.16 -9.65
N VAL A 509 -21.51 8.08 -10.35
CA VAL A 509 -21.27 8.10 -11.81
C VAL A 509 -22.55 8.40 -12.61
N VAL A 510 -23.73 8.10 -12.05
CA VAL A 510 -25.02 8.38 -12.70
C VAL A 510 -25.44 9.84 -12.53
N ASN A 511 -25.02 10.51 -11.46
CA ASN A 511 -25.42 11.88 -11.15
C ASN A 511 -24.19 12.75 -10.80
N ASN A 512 -23.55 13.29 -11.84
CA ASN A 512 -22.80 14.55 -11.82
C ASN A 512 -21.46 14.58 -11.04
N THR A 513 -20.36 14.21 -11.70
CA THR A 513 -19.07 14.96 -11.74
C THR A 513 -18.10 14.29 -12.72
N GLY A 514 -17.33 15.08 -13.46
CA GLY A 514 -16.24 14.58 -14.30
C GLY A 514 -15.17 13.83 -13.48
N PRO A 515 -14.28 13.07 -14.14
CA PRO A 515 -13.22 12.32 -13.46
C PRO A 515 -12.17 13.31 -12.94
N GLY A 516 -12.36 13.82 -11.72
CA GLY A 516 -11.43 14.82 -11.14
C GLY A 516 -11.49 15.00 -9.63
N SER A 517 -12.28 14.20 -8.89
CA SER A 517 -12.35 14.34 -7.43
C SER A 517 -12.50 13.00 -6.73
N MET A 518 -11.48 12.15 -6.90
CA MET A 518 -11.05 11.33 -5.77
C MET A 518 -10.08 12.25 -5.01
N ALA A 519 -10.53 12.81 -3.89
CA ALA A 519 -9.65 13.55 -2.99
C ALA A 519 -8.58 12.56 -2.50
N VAL A 520 -7.42 12.60 -3.15
CA VAL A 520 -6.17 12.04 -2.62
C VAL A 520 -5.82 12.87 -1.39
N PRO A 521 -5.31 12.30 -0.30
CA PRO A 521 -4.90 13.07 0.87
C PRO A 521 -3.80 14.05 0.45
N THR A 522 -4.19 15.31 0.19
CA THR A 522 -3.23 16.40 0.07
C THR A 522 -2.62 16.61 1.45
N LYS A 523 -1.29 16.71 1.50
CA LYS A 523 -0.58 17.07 2.72
C LYS A 523 -1.23 18.35 3.28
N PRO A 524 -1.66 18.40 4.56
CA PRO A 524 -2.19 19.64 5.10
C PRO A 524 -1.12 20.72 4.96
N THR A 525 -1.41 21.76 4.17
CA THR A 525 -0.50 22.90 3.99
C THR A 525 -0.08 23.38 5.38
N ALA A 526 1.18 23.15 5.74
CA ALA A 526 1.72 23.61 7.00
C ALA A 526 2.03 25.11 6.89
N GLY A 527 1.89 25.86 7.98
CA GLY A 527 2.24 27.28 7.99
C GLY A 527 1.09 28.20 8.41
N PRO A 528 1.31 29.53 8.36
CA PRO A 528 0.35 30.53 8.80
C PRO A 528 -0.97 30.50 8.00
N ASP A 529 -2.06 30.98 8.59
CA ASP A 529 -3.38 30.99 7.92
C ASP A 529 -3.38 31.69 6.57
N TRP A 530 -2.61 32.77 6.42
CA TRP A 530 -2.52 33.48 5.14
C TRP A 530 -1.88 32.63 4.05
N PHE A 531 -0.90 31.80 4.41
CA PHE A 531 -0.18 30.91 3.49
C PHE A 531 -1.14 29.85 2.97
N ARG A 532 -1.82 29.17 3.90
CA ARG A 532 -2.84 28.14 3.59
C ARG A 532 -4.04 28.66 2.80
N GLN A 533 -4.32 29.96 2.87
CA GLN A 533 -5.40 30.59 2.10
C GLN A 533 -4.95 31.08 0.72
N MET A 534 -3.66 31.33 0.54
CA MET A 534 -3.09 31.75 -0.74
C MET A 534 -2.67 30.55 -1.60
N ASP A 535 -2.23 29.46 -0.97
CA ASP A 535 -2.00 28.15 -1.60
C ASP A 535 -3.33 27.60 -2.14
N ARG A 536 -3.61 27.86 -3.43
CA ARG A 536 -4.90 27.57 -4.06
C ARG A 536 -4.92 26.18 -4.65
N ASN A 537 -3.80 25.74 -5.22
CA ASN A 537 -3.64 24.41 -5.77
C ASN A 537 -3.36 23.35 -4.69
N HIS A 538 -3.06 23.77 -3.45
CA HIS A 538 -2.78 22.92 -2.29
C HIS A 538 -1.52 22.07 -2.49
N ASP A 539 -0.54 22.59 -3.22
CA ASP A 539 0.76 21.93 -3.45
C ASP A 539 1.75 22.15 -2.29
N GLY A 540 1.35 22.96 -1.30
CA GLY A 540 2.17 23.23 -0.11
C GLY A 540 3.17 24.37 -0.28
N ASP A 541 3.16 25.04 -1.44
CA ASP A 541 3.90 26.24 -1.76
C ASP A 541 2.95 27.39 -2.10
N VAL A 542 3.48 28.61 -2.17
CA VAL A 542 2.73 29.75 -2.73
C VAL A 542 3.53 30.32 -3.89
N SER A 543 2.98 30.17 -5.09
CA SER A 543 3.55 30.77 -6.29
C SER A 543 3.35 32.28 -6.30
N HIS A 544 4.10 33.01 -7.13
CA HIS A 544 3.86 34.44 -7.30
C HIS A 544 2.44 34.75 -7.84
N ARG A 545 1.81 33.82 -8.58
CA ARG A 545 0.46 34.01 -9.11
C ARG A 545 -0.61 33.88 -8.02
N GLU A 546 -0.33 33.05 -7.04
CA GLU A 546 -1.16 32.81 -5.87
C GLU A 546 -0.99 33.90 -4.79
N PHE A 547 0.21 34.49 -4.73
CA PHE A 547 0.52 35.53 -3.78
C PHE A 547 -0.26 36.82 -4.05
N LEU A 548 -1.13 37.20 -3.10
CA LEU A 548 -1.99 38.39 -3.22
C LEU A 548 -1.26 39.72 -2.96
N GLY A 549 0.00 39.68 -2.52
CA GLY A 549 0.81 40.85 -2.18
C GLY A 549 1.68 41.37 -3.33
N PRO A 550 2.39 42.49 -3.14
CA PRO A 550 3.29 43.04 -4.16
C PRO A 550 4.53 42.16 -4.34
N ARG A 551 5.09 42.17 -5.56
CA ARG A 551 6.30 41.40 -5.93
C ARG A 551 7.47 41.60 -4.97
N THR A 552 7.68 42.83 -4.48
CA THR A 552 8.75 43.14 -3.54
C THR A 552 8.60 42.45 -2.18
N GLN A 553 7.37 42.14 -1.77
CA GLN A 553 7.12 41.37 -0.56
C GLN A 553 7.31 39.88 -0.82
N PHE A 554 6.92 39.40 -2.00
CA PHE A 554 7.19 38.03 -2.44
C PHE A 554 8.70 37.75 -2.42
N ASP A 555 9.49 38.56 -3.13
CA ASP A 555 10.95 38.42 -3.21
C ASP A 555 11.67 38.58 -1.86
N ARG A 556 10.98 39.07 -0.83
CA ARG A 556 11.50 39.16 0.55
C ARG A 556 11.19 37.90 1.35
N LEU A 557 10.07 37.25 1.06
CA LEU A 557 9.64 36.01 1.71
C LEU A 557 10.33 34.80 1.08
N ASP A 558 10.47 34.80 -0.24
CA ASP A 558 11.28 33.86 -1.03
C ASP A 558 12.78 34.13 -0.78
N ARG A 559 13.34 33.45 0.22
CA ARG A 559 14.71 33.66 0.71
C ARG A 559 15.71 32.87 -0.12
N ASP A 560 15.34 31.68 -0.55
CA ASP A 560 16.20 30.83 -1.38
C ASP A 560 16.18 31.22 -2.87
N LYS A 561 15.22 32.07 -3.26
CA LYS A 561 15.04 32.64 -4.61
C LYS A 561 14.70 31.58 -5.64
N ASP A 562 13.99 30.54 -5.23
CA ASP A 562 13.48 29.53 -6.14
C ASP A 562 12.20 29.96 -6.85
N GLY A 563 11.63 31.11 -6.47
CA GLY A 563 10.44 31.68 -7.10
C GLY A 563 9.12 31.17 -6.53
N MET A 564 9.17 30.45 -5.40
CA MET A 564 8.03 30.01 -4.59
C MET A 564 8.26 30.43 -3.13
N ILE A 565 7.21 30.40 -2.32
CA ILE A 565 7.33 30.56 -0.87
C ILE A 565 6.93 29.23 -0.26
N ASP A 566 7.79 28.64 0.55
CA ASP A 566 7.44 27.43 1.32
C ASP A 566 6.89 27.76 2.73
N ALA A 567 6.46 26.72 3.45
CA ALA A 567 5.92 26.86 4.81
C ALA A 567 6.92 27.46 5.83
N GLU A 568 8.22 27.21 5.69
CA GLU A 568 9.28 27.72 6.58
C GLU A 568 9.57 29.20 6.31
N GLU A 569 9.55 29.57 5.04
CA GLU A 569 9.66 30.92 4.52
C GLU A 569 8.48 31.78 4.98
N ALA A 570 7.27 31.24 4.83
CA ALA A 570 6.02 31.85 5.27
C ALA A 570 5.96 32.01 6.80
N GLY A 571 6.48 31.05 7.54
CA GLY A 571 6.53 31.06 9.01
C GLY A 571 7.56 32.03 9.62
N GLY A 572 8.42 32.65 8.81
CA GLY A 572 9.42 33.63 9.28
C GLY A 572 10.58 33.03 10.09
N GLY A 573 10.87 31.73 9.96
CA GLY A 573 11.83 31.03 10.81
C GLY A 573 13.32 31.35 10.57
N ASP A 574 13.97 31.96 11.56
CA ASP A 574 15.42 32.09 11.75
C ASP A 574 16.11 30.74 12.13
N ALA A 575 15.89 29.67 11.36
CA ALA A 575 16.44 28.33 11.68
C ALA A 575 17.53 27.80 10.72
N ALA A 576 17.90 28.53 9.67
CA ALA A 576 18.86 28.07 8.65
C ALA A 576 20.34 28.40 8.95
N GLY A 577 20.70 28.72 10.20
CA GLY A 577 22.06 29.08 10.61
C GLY A 577 22.91 27.98 11.26
N LYS A 578 22.37 26.79 11.54
CA LYS A 578 23.08 25.78 12.37
C LYS A 578 23.13 24.33 11.86
N ALA A 579 22.67 24.03 10.65
CA ALA A 579 22.75 22.66 10.10
C ALA A 579 23.75 22.48 8.93
N LYS A 580 24.48 23.53 8.49
CA LYS A 580 25.44 23.46 7.36
C LYS A 580 26.93 23.40 7.76
N THR A 581 27.28 23.11 9.02
CA THR A 581 28.69 22.97 9.47
C THR A 581 29.01 21.68 10.23
N SER A 582 28.39 20.56 9.86
CA SER A 582 28.85 19.23 10.30
C SER A 582 29.00 18.27 9.11
N ALA A 583 29.71 18.71 8.09
CA ALA A 583 30.29 17.84 7.07
C ALA A 583 31.62 18.47 6.62
N ALA A 584 32.59 18.53 7.54
CA ALA A 584 33.95 18.88 7.20
C ALA A 584 34.91 17.93 7.94
N VAL A 585 35.49 17.03 7.14
CA VAL A 585 36.87 16.53 7.24
C VAL A 585 37.26 15.85 8.55
N VAL A 586 37.32 14.51 8.52
CA VAL A 586 38.34 13.75 9.26
C VAL A 586 38.99 12.77 8.28
N GLY A 587 40.02 13.27 7.57
CA GLY A 587 41.19 12.47 7.24
C GLY A 587 42.32 12.93 8.17
N PRO A 588 43.25 12.03 8.57
CA PRO A 588 44.33 12.40 9.48
C PRO A 588 45.23 13.50 8.94
#